data_AF-Q4FQC3-F1
#
_entry.id   AF-Q4FQC3-F1
#
_cell.length_a   1.000
_cell.length_b   1.000
_cell.length_c   1.000
_cell.angle_alpha   90.00
_cell.angle_beta   90.00
_cell.angle_gamma   90.00
#
_symmetry.space_group_name_H-M   'P 1'
#
loop_
_entity.id
_entity.type
_entity.pdbx_description
1 polymer ?
#
loop_
_entity_poly.entity_id
_entity_poly.type
_entity_poly.pdbx_seq_one_letter_code
_entity_poly.pdbx_strand_id
1 'polypeptide(L)'
;MKDVRHSISMKLTADVFKTINTGNSAKNIIEKNKSMPDPILNMAGRHVGIKEEHLPIYRQLVHGENNEFLEKLKGFKHQLQPGDLILVTGTGTSSKTLVKLQKSFYEKARSSHIAVVHSEFVCVDAIPKTGVSLRLVPEILRNVENNWRVIRLKNIPESSLENISKSCIYYTEQPYLIFLKRKPAKNYSYCSELARKIYISSDIKECGIPKKSIIKPCDFDNLADRNSEWEDITESVRSYIDFCVEYEGFLMFMSKLLLNGINLNRQRFDERTEIKRSISRMVKKGEITSQTASRVNENIKTREDSLNYKFWNK
;
A
#
# COMPACT_ATOMS: atom_id res chain seq x y z
N MET A 1 -10.09 11.69 20.67
CA MET A 1 -9.48 10.41 21.11
C MET A 1 -8.66 9.68 20.03
N LYS A 2 -9.09 9.59 18.77
CA LYS A 2 -8.27 9.01 17.66
C LYS A 2 -6.95 9.76 17.42
N ASP A 3 -6.97 11.08 17.60
CA ASP A 3 -5.83 11.99 17.33
C ASP A 3 -4.64 11.77 18.28
N VAL A 4 -4.90 11.63 19.58
CA VAL A 4 -3.86 11.41 20.61
C VAL A 4 -3.17 10.05 20.45
N ARG A 5 -3.95 8.98 20.20
CA ARG A 5 -3.38 7.63 19.97
C ARG A 5 -2.53 7.59 18.70
N HIS A 6 -2.97 8.25 17.65
CA HIS A 6 -2.22 8.36 16.41
C HIS A 6 -0.90 9.13 16.61
N SER A 7 -0.95 10.28 17.27
CA SER A 7 0.22 11.09 17.60
C SER A 7 1.26 10.31 18.45
N ILE A 8 0.81 9.58 19.48
CA ILE A 8 1.67 8.71 20.30
C ILE A 8 2.32 7.62 19.43
N SER A 9 1.55 6.96 18.56
CA SER A 9 2.06 5.93 17.65
C SER A 9 3.14 6.48 16.70
N MET A 10 2.95 7.70 16.19
CA MET A 10 3.90 8.35 15.28
C MET A 10 5.17 8.78 16.00
N LYS A 11 5.07 9.26 17.25
CA LYS A 11 6.24 9.54 18.10
C LYS A 11 7.06 8.28 18.38
N LEU A 12 6.42 7.19 18.79
CA LEU A 12 7.08 5.91 19.02
C LEU A 12 7.77 5.39 17.75
N THR A 13 7.10 5.51 16.60
CA THR A 13 7.67 5.15 15.29
C THR A 13 8.91 5.98 14.98
N ALA A 14 8.86 7.30 15.21
CA ALA A 14 10.00 8.19 15.00
C ALA A 14 11.18 7.83 15.92
N ASP A 15 10.92 7.49 17.18
CA ASP A 15 11.93 7.07 18.14
C ASP A 15 12.57 5.73 17.72
N VAL A 16 11.78 4.77 17.23
CA VAL A 16 12.29 3.51 16.66
C VAL A 16 13.21 3.77 15.48
N PHE A 17 12.79 4.58 14.49
CA PHE A 17 13.64 4.89 13.34
C PHE A 17 14.92 5.65 13.72
N LYS A 18 14.84 6.59 14.68
CA LYS A 18 16.01 7.29 15.21
C LYS A 18 17.00 6.30 15.83
N THR A 19 16.50 5.31 16.56
CA THR A 19 17.30 4.29 17.25
C THR A 19 17.89 3.25 16.28
N ILE A 20 17.20 2.95 15.18
CA ILE A 20 17.74 2.07 14.12
C ILE A 20 18.92 2.76 13.42
N ASN A 21 18.80 4.07 13.15
CA ASN A 21 19.81 4.83 12.42
C ASN A 21 21.14 5.01 13.20
N THR A 22 21.16 4.72 14.51
CA THR A 22 22.38 4.80 15.34
C THR A 22 23.14 3.47 15.46
N GLY A 23 22.73 2.41 14.73
CA GLY A 23 23.47 1.15 14.55
C GLY A 23 23.61 0.26 15.79
N ASN A 24 24.28 0.74 16.84
CA ASN A 24 24.48 0.03 18.11
C ASN A 24 23.17 -0.17 18.88
N SER A 25 22.22 0.76 18.75
CA SER A 25 20.96 0.68 19.47
C SER A 25 19.94 -0.26 18.80
N ALA A 26 20.05 -0.51 17.49
CA ALA A 26 19.22 -1.46 16.76
C ALA A 26 19.44 -2.90 17.24
N LYS A 27 20.71 -3.30 17.40
CA LYS A 27 21.08 -4.61 17.94
C LYS A 27 20.54 -4.83 19.35
N ASN A 28 20.64 -3.82 20.20
CA ASN A 28 20.12 -3.90 21.57
C ASN A 28 18.58 -4.04 21.63
N ILE A 29 17.85 -3.41 20.71
CA ILE A 29 16.39 -3.59 20.60
C ILE A 29 16.06 -5.01 20.16
N ILE A 30 16.78 -5.53 19.16
CA ILE A 30 16.58 -6.90 18.67
C ILE A 30 16.83 -7.91 19.80
N GLU A 31 17.95 -7.80 20.50
CA GLU A 31 18.28 -8.69 21.62
C GLU A 31 17.27 -8.57 22.77
N LYS A 32 16.81 -7.35 23.09
CA LYS A 32 15.74 -7.15 24.08
C LYS A 32 14.43 -7.82 23.68
N ASN A 33 14.07 -7.78 22.40
CA ASN A 33 12.87 -8.46 21.91
C ASN A 33 13.02 -9.98 21.99
N LYS A 34 14.21 -10.51 21.64
CA LYS A 34 14.51 -11.94 21.79
C LYS A 34 14.51 -12.41 23.24
N SER A 35 14.78 -11.56 24.22
CA SER A 35 14.75 -11.92 25.63
C SER A 35 13.37 -11.74 26.29
N MET A 36 12.32 -11.42 25.53
CA MET A 36 11.03 -11.09 26.10
C MET A 36 10.28 -12.35 26.59
N PRO A 37 9.73 -12.36 27.82
CA PRO A 37 8.99 -13.51 28.33
C PRO A 37 7.74 -13.87 27.51
N ASP A 38 7.48 -15.18 27.35
CA ASP A 38 6.34 -15.76 26.64
C ASP A 38 4.97 -15.13 26.98
N PRO A 39 4.62 -14.86 28.26
CA PRO A 39 3.33 -14.25 28.58
C PRO A 39 3.16 -12.84 27.96
N ILE A 40 4.25 -12.08 27.89
CA ILE A 40 4.26 -10.73 27.29
C ILE A 40 4.15 -10.86 25.78
N LEU A 41 4.87 -11.80 25.17
CA LEU A 41 4.77 -12.09 23.74
C LEU A 41 3.36 -12.54 23.36
N ASN A 42 2.72 -13.42 24.14
CA ASN A 42 1.35 -13.85 23.88
C ASN A 42 0.37 -12.67 23.92
N MET A 43 0.51 -11.78 24.91
CA MET A 43 -0.32 -10.56 24.99
C MET A 43 -0.10 -9.65 23.77
N ALA A 44 1.16 -9.44 23.36
CA ALA A 44 1.48 -8.64 22.18
C ALA A 44 0.97 -9.27 20.88
N GLY A 45 1.11 -10.59 20.72
CA GLY A 45 0.64 -11.35 19.57
C GLY A 45 -0.87 -11.25 19.40
N ARG A 46 -1.63 -11.48 20.48
CA ARG A 46 -3.09 -11.29 20.49
C ARG A 46 -3.50 -9.87 20.10
N HIS A 47 -2.77 -8.86 20.61
CA HIS A 47 -3.06 -7.46 20.30
C HIS A 47 -2.91 -7.14 18.80
N VAL A 48 -2.03 -7.83 18.09
CA VAL A 48 -1.84 -7.66 16.63
C VAL A 48 -2.62 -8.69 15.80
N GLY A 49 -3.50 -9.48 16.43
CA GLY A 49 -4.40 -10.40 15.75
C GLY A 49 -3.81 -11.78 15.43
N ILE A 50 -2.74 -12.20 16.11
CA ILE A 50 -2.22 -13.57 16.00
C ILE A 50 -3.18 -14.51 16.74
N LYS A 51 -3.61 -15.56 16.04
CA LYS A 51 -4.52 -16.60 16.57
C LYS A 51 -3.85 -17.41 17.67
N GLU A 52 -4.63 -17.97 18.59
CA GLU A 52 -4.10 -18.72 19.74
C GLU A 52 -3.21 -19.88 19.31
N GLU A 53 -3.64 -20.64 18.30
CA GLU A 53 -2.91 -21.77 17.73
C GLU A 53 -1.55 -21.36 17.13
N HIS A 54 -1.38 -20.09 16.77
CA HIS A 54 -0.16 -19.57 16.17
C HIS A 54 0.77 -18.86 17.17
N LEU A 55 0.35 -18.67 18.43
CA LEU A 55 1.20 -18.02 19.44
C LEU A 55 2.56 -18.72 19.64
N PRO A 56 2.67 -20.07 19.65
CA PRO A 56 3.97 -20.73 19.71
C PRO A 56 4.91 -20.34 18.57
N ILE A 57 4.40 -20.29 17.33
CA ILE A 57 5.15 -19.89 16.13
C ILE A 57 5.59 -18.42 16.24
N TYR A 58 4.72 -17.55 16.76
CA TYR A 58 5.05 -16.14 16.99
C TYR A 58 6.18 -15.95 18.00
N ARG A 59 6.21 -16.73 19.09
CA ARG A 59 7.30 -16.66 20.06
C ARG A 59 8.62 -17.04 19.42
N GLN A 60 8.66 -18.18 18.71
CA GLN A 60 9.84 -18.60 17.95
C GLN A 60 10.33 -17.50 17.00
N LEU A 61 9.41 -16.88 16.24
CA LEU A 61 9.74 -15.78 15.35
C LEU A 61 10.40 -14.60 16.07
N VAL A 62 9.85 -14.16 17.22
CA VAL A 62 10.40 -13.03 17.98
C VAL A 62 11.74 -13.37 18.65
N HIS A 63 11.91 -14.63 19.09
CA HIS A 63 13.18 -15.15 19.59
C HIS A 63 14.26 -15.32 18.50
N GLY A 64 13.88 -15.17 17.22
CA GLY A 64 14.78 -15.34 16.09
C GLY A 64 15.07 -16.81 15.77
N GLU A 65 14.18 -17.70 16.21
CA GLU A 65 14.24 -19.14 15.95
C GLU A 65 13.57 -19.46 14.61
N ASN A 66 14.03 -20.54 13.98
CA ASN A 66 13.35 -21.04 12.79
C ASN A 66 11.98 -21.59 13.15
N ASN A 67 11.00 -21.40 12.28
CA ASN A 67 9.62 -21.75 12.56
C ASN A 67 8.84 -22.04 11.26
N GLU A 68 7.68 -22.70 11.40
CA GLU A 68 6.85 -23.12 10.27
C GLU A 68 6.47 -21.96 9.34
N PHE A 69 6.19 -20.77 9.89
CA PHE A 69 5.83 -19.60 9.09
C PHE A 69 6.98 -19.16 8.16
N LEU A 70 8.21 -19.06 8.69
CA LEU A 70 9.38 -18.70 7.89
C LEU A 70 9.72 -19.76 6.84
N GLU A 71 9.58 -21.03 7.18
CA GLU A 71 9.84 -22.13 6.24
C GLU A 71 8.82 -22.17 5.11
N LYS A 72 7.52 -22.02 5.42
CA LYS A 72 6.48 -21.87 4.39
C LYS A 72 6.75 -20.66 3.49
N LEU A 73 7.07 -19.51 4.09
CA LEU A 73 7.33 -18.27 3.33
C LEU A 73 8.47 -18.42 2.32
N LYS A 74 9.58 -19.08 2.72
CA LYS A 74 10.72 -19.37 1.82
C LYS A 74 10.39 -20.41 0.74
N GLY A 75 9.46 -21.32 1.04
CA GLY A 75 9.11 -22.45 0.17
C GLY A 75 8.26 -22.09 -1.06
N PHE A 76 7.69 -20.88 -1.13
CA PHE A 76 6.86 -20.49 -2.27
C PHE A 76 7.68 -20.19 -3.51
N LYS A 77 7.51 -21.03 -4.55
CA LYS A 77 8.08 -20.81 -5.89
C LYS A 77 7.52 -19.55 -6.56
N HIS A 78 6.25 -19.25 -6.33
CA HIS A 78 5.55 -18.10 -6.90
C HIS A 78 4.95 -17.26 -5.79
N GLN A 79 5.30 -15.97 -5.78
CA GLN A 79 4.82 -14.98 -4.83
C GLN A 79 4.29 -13.76 -5.59
N LEU A 80 3.53 -12.92 -4.88
CA LEU A 80 3.10 -11.64 -5.41
C LEU A 80 4.28 -10.68 -5.58
N GLN A 81 4.24 -9.86 -6.63
CA GLN A 81 5.26 -8.90 -6.98
C GLN A 81 4.66 -7.49 -7.09
N PRO A 82 5.45 -6.42 -6.84
CA PRO A 82 5.01 -5.06 -7.11
C PRO A 82 4.41 -4.93 -8.51
N GLY A 83 3.18 -4.42 -8.58
CA GLY A 83 2.45 -4.24 -9.83
C GLY A 83 1.42 -5.31 -10.13
N ASP A 84 1.47 -6.48 -9.51
CA ASP A 84 0.40 -7.48 -9.64
C ASP A 84 -0.95 -6.84 -9.31
N LEU A 85 -1.96 -7.18 -10.10
CA LEU A 85 -3.31 -6.68 -9.91
C LEU A 85 -4.20 -7.78 -9.36
N ILE A 86 -4.73 -7.56 -8.16
CA ILE A 86 -5.75 -8.43 -7.56
C ILE A 86 -7.12 -7.87 -7.94
N LEU A 87 -7.88 -8.66 -8.69
CA LEU A 87 -9.17 -8.29 -9.23
C LEU A 87 -10.24 -9.12 -8.53
N VAL A 88 -11.19 -8.43 -7.90
CA VAL A 88 -12.14 -9.05 -6.97
C VAL A 88 -13.56 -8.55 -7.22
N THR A 89 -14.54 -9.33 -6.77
CA THR A 89 -15.92 -8.87 -6.62
C THR A 89 -16.31 -8.89 -5.16
N GLY A 90 -16.74 -7.74 -4.62
CA GLY A 90 -17.26 -7.71 -3.25
C GLY A 90 -18.57 -8.48 -3.12
N THR A 91 -18.83 -9.07 -1.94
CA THR A 91 -20.06 -9.83 -1.67
C THR A 91 -21.33 -8.96 -1.61
N GLY A 92 -21.16 -7.64 -1.40
CA GLY A 92 -22.25 -6.67 -1.32
C GLY A 92 -23.01 -6.44 -2.63
N THR A 93 -24.29 -6.04 -2.51
CA THR A 93 -25.21 -5.83 -3.65
C THR A 93 -24.72 -4.80 -4.65
N SER A 94 -24.04 -3.73 -4.19
CA SER A 94 -23.47 -2.70 -5.07
C SER A 94 -22.39 -3.26 -5.99
N SER A 95 -21.51 -4.11 -5.46
CA SER A 95 -20.44 -4.78 -6.23
C SER A 95 -21.02 -5.73 -7.27
N LYS A 96 -22.00 -6.57 -6.90
CA LYS A 96 -22.69 -7.49 -7.82
C LYS A 96 -23.41 -6.74 -8.94
N THR A 97 -24.11 -5.66 -8.59
CA THR A 97 -24.76 -4.78 -9.58
C THR A 97 -23.74 -4.16 -10.52
N LEU A 98 -22.60 -3.68 -10.01
CA LEU A 98 -21.53 -3.12 -10.85
C LEU A 98 -20.99 -4.15 -11.85
N VAL A 99 -20.73 -5.40 -11.42
CA VAL A 99 -20.34 -6.49 -12.33
C VAL A 99 -21.39 -6.71 -13.42
N LYS A 100 -22.67 -6.79 -13.06
CA LYS A 100 -23.77 -6.95 -14.04
C LYS A 100 -23.80 -5.81 -15.05
N LEU A 101 -23.66 -4.56 -14.61
CA LEU A 101 -23.63 -3.39 -15.49
C LEU A 101 -22.40 -3.38 -16.40
N GLN A 102 -21.28 -3.91 -15.94
CA GLN A 102 -20.04 -3.98 -16.73
C GLN A 102 -20.11 -5.01 -17.88
N LYS A 103 -21.05 -5.96 -17.84
CA LYS A 103 -21.20 -6.98 -18.89
C LYS A 103 -21.56 -6.42 -20.26
N SER A 104 -22.16 -5.23 -20.33
CA SER A 104 -22.42 -4.52 -21.59
C SER A 104 -21.14 -3.99 -22.26
N PHE A 105 -20.06 -3.79 -21.47
CA PHE A 105 -18.76 -3.36 -21.97
C PHE A 105 -17.82 -4.54 -22.21
N TYR A 106 -17.95 -5.59 -21.41
CA TYR A 106 -17.19 -6.82 -21.53
C TYR A 106 -17.99 -8.00 -20.99
N GLU A 107 -18.45 -8.90 -21.85
CA GLU A 107 -19.39 -9.97 -21.50
C GLU A 107 -18.91 -10.87 -20.33
N LYS A 108 -17.60 -11.14 -20.26
CA LYS A 108 -16.97 -11.95 -19.20
C LYS A 108 -16.57 -11.13 -17.97
N ALA A 109 -17.07 -9.89 -17.82
CA ALA A 109 -16.81 -9.07 -16.64
C ALA A 109 -17.14 -9.84 -15.35
N ARG A 110 -16.17 -9.92 -14.44
CA ARG A 110 -16.26 -10.67 -13.19
C ARG A 110 -15.69 -9.94 -11.98
N SER A 111 -15.08 -8.77 -12.16
CA SER A 111 -14.52 -7.96 -11.06
C SER A 111 -15.29 -6.66 -10.85
N SER A 112 -15.47 -6.26 -9.60
CA SER A 112 -16.03 -4.95 -9.19
C SER A 112 -14.96 -4.02 -8.63
N HIS A 113 -13.76 -4.53 -8.32
CA HIS A 113 -12.70 -3.78 -7.65
C HIS A 113 -11.31 -4.29 -8.05
N ILE A 114 -10.31 -3.41 -7.89
CA ILE A 114 -8.91 -3.66 -8.22
C ILE A 114 -8.03 -3.16 -7.09
N ALA A 115 -7.09 -3.99 -6.67
CA ALA A 115 -5.97 -3.62 -5.81
C ALA A 115 -4.65 -3.85 -6.56
N VAL A 116 -3.65 -2.99 -6.32
CA VAL A 116 -2.31 -3.12 -6.88
C VAL A 116 -1.36 -3.56 -5.78
N VAL A 117 -0.58 -4.61 -5.99
CA VAL A 117 0.44 -5.03 -5.04
C VAL A 117 1.56 -3.97 -5.00
N HIS A 118 1.84 -3.45 -3.81
CA HIS A 118 2.93 -2.52 -3.54
C HIS A 118 4.23 -3.26 -3.20
N SER A 119 4.13 -4.28 -2.35
CA SER A 119 5.26 -5.09 -1.86
C SER A 119 4.74 -6.38 -1.23
N GLU A 120 5.20 -7.55 -1.70
CA GLU A 120 4.84 -8.87 -1.17
C GLU A 120 3.32 -9.00 -0.90
N PHE A 121 2.90 -8.85 0.35
CA PHE A 121 1.52 -8.98 0.83
C PHE A 121 0.82 -7.65 1.17
N VAL A 122 1.42 -6.51 0.84
CA VAL A 122 0.84 -5.16 0.96
C VAL A 122 0.37 -4.67 -0.39
N CYS A 123 -0.88 -4.24 -0.46
CA CYS A 123 -1.52 -3.65 -1.62
C CYS A 123 -1.84 -2.17 -1.39
N VAL A 124 -2.05 -1.45 -2.49
CA VAL A 124 -2.70 -0.15 -2.50
C VAL A 124 -3.99 -0.25 -3.31
N ASP A 125 -5.05 0.38 -2.82
CA ASP A 125 -6.30 0.46 -3.54
C ASP A 125 -7.09 1.71 -3.15
N ALA A 126 -8.13 2.04 -3.92
CA ALA A 126 -8.99 3.19 -3.68
C ALA A 126 -10.41 2.72 -3.38
N ILE A 127 -10.92 3.00 -2.17
CA ILE A 127 -12.29 2.64 -1.76
C ILE A 127 -13.12 3.88 -1.39
N PRO A 128 -14.47 3.81 -1.53
CA PRO A 128 -15.34 4.89 -1.09
C PRO A 128 -15.10 5.29 0.37
N LYS A 129 -15.25 6.57 0.69
CA LYS A 129 -15.05 7.21 2.02
C LYS A 129 -13.60 7.26 2.51
N THR A 130 -12.77 6.28 2.21
CA THR A 130 -11.37 6.25 2.65
C THR A 130 -10.44 6.91 1.62
N GLY A 131 -10.71 6.76 0.33
CA GLY A 131 -9.75 7.16 -0.70
C GLY A 131 -8.71 6.07 -0.93
N VAL A 132 -7.50 6.48 -1.33
CA VAL A 132 -6.36 5.59 -1.56
C VAL A 132 -5.68 5.23 -0.23
N SER A 133 -5.55 3.94 0.06
CA SER A 133 -4.93 3.44 1.28
C SER A 133 -4.10 2.19 1.03
N LEU A 134 -3.15 1.91 1.92
CA LEU A 134 -2.43 0.64 1.97
C LEU A 134 -3.23 -0.37 2.79
N ARG A 135 -3.37 -1.59 2.27
CA ARG A 135 -4.08 -2.70 2.91
C ARG A 135 -3.34 -4.00 2.65
N LEU A 136 -3.43 -4.96 3.56
CA LEU A 136 -2.85 -6.29 3.36
C LEU A 136 -3.71 -7.13 2.40
N VAL A 137 -3.11 -8.11 1.73
CA VAL A 137 -3.84 -9.07 0.88
C VAL A 137 -5.06 -9.68 1.59
N PRO A 138 -4.99 -10.14 2.86
CA PRO A 138 -6.16 -10.65 3.57
C PRO A 138 -7.27 -9.60 3.76
N GLU A 139 -6.91 -8.33 3.92
CA GLU A 139 -7.88 -7.23 4.02
C GLU A 139 -8.53 -6.90 2.67
N ILE A 140 -7.82 -7.08 1.55
CA ILE A 140 -8.38 -6.99 0.20
C ILE A 140 -9.40 -8.12 -0.04
N LEU A 141 -9.03 -9.34 0.36
CA LEU A 141 -9.84 -10.55 0.16
C LEU A 141 -10.94 -10.73 1.22
N ARG A 142 -11.04 -9.81 2.18
CA ARG A 142 -12.13 -9.82 3.17
C ARG A 142 -13.46 -9.45 2.50
N ASN A 143 -14.46 -10.32 2.61
CA ASN A 143 -15.80 -10.12 2.05
C ASN A 143 -15.83 -9.98 0.52
N VAL A 144 -15.03 -10.78 -0.19
CA VAL A 144 -15.11 -10.91 -1.65
C VAL A 144 -15.64 -12.29 -2.04
N GLU A 145 -16.16 -12.39 -3.25
CA GLU A 145 -16.55 -13.65 -3.88
C GLU A 145 -15.29 -14.50 -4.19
N ASN A 146 -15.44 -15.82 -4.23
CA ASN A 146 -14.32 -16.76 -4.44
C ASN A 146 -13.72 -16.70 -5.86
N ASN A 147 -14.27 -15.89 -6.76
CA ASN A 147 -13.86 -15.76 -8.15
C ASN A 147 -12.82 -14.65 -8.38
N TRP A 148 -12.05 -14.30 -7.34
CA TRP A 148 -10.93 -13.39 -7.45
C TRP A 148 -9.86 -13.94 -8.42
N ARG A 149 -9.07 -13.03 -8.98
CA ARG A 149 -7.96 -13.37 -9.85
C ARG A 149 -6.78 -12.44 -9.65
N VAL A 150 -5.59 -12.91 -9.98
CA VAL A 150 -4.36 -12.13 -9.98
C VAL A 150 -3.78 -12.10 -11.38
N ILE A 151 -3.49 -10.91 -11.87
CA ILE A 151 -2.92 -10.73 -13.20
C ILE A 151 -1.60 -9.96 -13.11
N ARG A 152 -0.64 -10.37 -13.93
CA ARG A 152 0.72 -9.81 -13.97
C ARG A 152 1.06 -9.36 -15.37
N LEU A 153 1.66 -8.18 -15.49
CA LEU A 153 2.26 -7.73 -16.74
C LEU A 153 3.62 -8.43 -16.90
N LYS A 154 3.84 -9.05 -18.06
CA LYS A 154 5.08 -9.76 -18.39
C LYS A 154 6.25 -8.78 -18.57
N ASN A 155 7.46 -9.28 -18.33
CA ASN A 155 8.71 -8.60 -18.68
C ASN A 155 8.88 -7.17 -18.11
N ILE A 156 8.38 -6.91 -16.89
CA ILE A 156 8.62 -5.61 -16.22
C ILE A 156 10.10 -5.51 -15.80
N PRO A 157 10.83 -4.46 -16.22
CA PRO A 157 12.18 -4.21 -15.72
C PRO A 157 12.20 -3.93 -14.22
N GLU A 158 13.28 -4.33 -13.52
CA GLU A 158 13.40 -4.12 -12.06
C GLU A 158 13.28 -2.64 -11.66
N SER A 159 13.81 -1.71 -12.47
CA SER A 159 13.67 -0.27 -12.25
C SER A 159 12.20 0.20 -12.31
N SER A 160 11.37 -0.45 -13.13
CA SER A 160 9.93 -0.19 -13.19
C SER A 160 9.20 -0.76 -11.97
N LEU A 161 9.65 -1.88 -11.38
CA LEU A 161 9.09 -2.40 -10.12
C LEU A 161 9.30 -1.42 -8.97
N GLU A 162 10.50 -0.85 -8.84
CA GLU A 162 10.78 0.19 -7.84
C GLU A 162 9.89 1.43 -8.06
N ASN A 163 9.72 1.85 -9.32
CA ASN A 163 8.84 2.97 -9.65
C ASN A 163 7.36 2.67 -9.38
N ILE A 164 6.91 1.42 -9.56
CA ILE A 164 5.57 0.98 -9.16
C ILE A 164 5.41 1.14 -7.66
N SER A 165 6.33 0.61 -6.85
CA SER A 165 6.27 0.75 -5.39
C SER A 165 6.23 2.22 -4.96
N LYS A 166 7.10 3.08 -5.52
CA LYS A 166 7.07 4.53 -5.28
C LYS A 166 5.74 5.17 -5.69
N SER A 167 5.18 4.78 -6.82
CA SER A 167 3.91 5.30 -7.34
C SER A 167 2.72 4.89 -6.46
N CYS A 168 2.71 3.67 -5.92
CA CYS A 168 1.70 3.23 -4.96
C CYS A 168 1.67 4.14 -3.73
N ILE A 169 2.83 4.52 -3.19
CA ILE A 169 2.93 5.46 -2.05
C ILE A 169 2.57 6.88 -2.46
N TYR A 170 2.95 7.32 -3.67
CA TYR A 170 2.68 8.66 -4.14
C TYR A 170 1.19 9.03 -4.10
N TYR A 171 0.31 8.08 -4.42
CA TYR A 171 -1.12 8.30 -4.50
C TYR A 171 -1.88 8.10 -3.17
N THR A 172 -1.22 7.71 -2.06
CA THR A 172 -1.90 7.52 -0.78
C THR A 172 -2.66 8.77 -0.34
N GLU A 173 -3.83 8.58 0.28
CA GLU A 173 -4.77 9.61 0.70
C GLU A 173 -5.39 10.44 -0.44
N GLN A 174 -5.23 10.06 -1.71
CA GLN A 174 -6.08 10.65 -2.75
C GLN A 174 -7.55 10.33 -2.46
N PRO A 175 -8.46 11.31 -2.54
CA PRO A 175 -9.87 11.07 -2.27
C PRO A 175 -10.49 10.16 -3.34
N TYR A 176 -11.52 9.41 -2.93
CA TYR A 176 -12.29 8.57 -3.84
C TYR A 176 -13.35 9.39 -4.57
N LEU A 177 -13.19 9.58 -5.89
CA LEU A 177 -14.18 10.24 -6.74
C LEU A 177 -14.19 9.60 -8.13
N ILE A 178 -15.36 9.56 -8.78
CA ILE A 178 -15.51 9.10 -10.17
C ILE A 178 -16.06 10.25 -11.01
N PHE A 179 -15.22 10.81 -11.89
CA PHE A 179 -15.64 11.80 -12.89
C PHE A 179 -15.12 11.43 -14.28
N LEU A 180 -15.88 11.79 -15.31
CA LEU A 180 -15.53 11.60 -16.72
C LEU A 180 -14.30 12.46 -17.08
N LYS A 181 -13.12 11.85 -17.24
CA LYS A 181 -11.90 12.56 -17.70
C LYS A 181 -11.04 11.70 -18.60
N ARG A 182 -10.72 12.20 -19.81
CA ARG A 182 -9.86 11.50 -20.78
C ARG A 182 -8.43 11.25 -20.28
N LYS A 183 -7.88 12.17 -19.48
CA LYS A 183 -6.55 12.03 -18.88
C LYS A 183 -6.67 11.53 -17.44
N PRO A 184 -5.64 10.83 -16.93
CA PRO A 184 -5.63 10.44 -15.53
C PRO A 184 -5.86 11.62 -14.59
N ALA A 185 -6.71 11.41 -13.59
CA ALA A 185 -7.11 12.45 -12.66
C ALA A 185 -5.94 12.89 -11.78
N LYS A 186 -5.73 14.19 -11.58
CA LYS A 186 -4.61 14.66 -10.76
C LYS A 186 -4.83 14.48 -9.25
N ASN A 187 -6.06 14.68 -8.80
CA ASN A 187 -6.40 14.95 -7.39
C ASN A 187 -7.43 13.99 -6.78
N TYR A 188 -7.77 12.90 -7.47
CA TYR A 188 -8.69 11.88 -6.98
C TYR A 188 -8.41 10.55 -7.68
N SER A 189 -8.79 9.44 -7.08
CA SER A 189 -8.69 8.11 -7.69
C SER A 189 -9.92 7.27 -7.39
N TYR A 190 -10.25 6.34 -8.29
CA TYR A 190 -11.05 5.16 -7.99
C TYR A 190 -10.23 3.92 -8.37
N CYS A 191 -10.66 2.72 -8.00
CA CYS A 191 -9.81 1.52 -8.04
C CYS A 191 -9.09 1.28 -9.39
N SER A 192 -9.83 1.21 -10.48
CA SER A 192 -9.27 1.01 -11.83
C SER A 192 -8.45 2.22 -12.33
N GLU A 193 -8.79 3.43 -11.91
CA GLU A 193 -8.02 4.64 -12.25
C GLU A 193 -6.69 4.70 -11.50
N LEU A 194 -6.67 4.30 -10.23
CA LEU A 194 -5.44 4.21 -9.43
C LEU A 194 -4.46 3.22 -10.09
N ALA A 195 -4.94 2.03 -10.46
CA ALA A 195 -4.13 1.05 -11.16
C ALA A 195 -3.52 1.61 -12.45
N ARG A 196 -4.35 2.26 -13.29
CA ARG A 196 -3.86 2.94 -14.50
C ARG A 196 -2.80 4.00 -14.21
N LYS A 197 -3.00 4.83 -13.19
CA LYS A 197 -2.05 5.88 -12.82
C LYS A 197 -0.70 5.32 -12.41
N ILE A 198 -0.69 4.30 -11.56
CA ILE A 198 0.53 3.66 -11.09
C ILE A 198 1.36 3.15 -12.27
N TYR A 199 0.74 2.45 -13.22
CA TYR A 199 1.45 1.97 -14.40
C TYR A 199 1.96 3.11 -15.30
N ILE A 200 1.17 4.19 -15.48
CA ILE A 200 1.58 5.36 -16.27
C ILE A 200 2.74 6.12 -15.60
N SER A 201 2.71 6.30 -14.27
CA SER A 201 3.75 7.03 -13.55
C SER A 201 5.05 6.23 -13.38
N SER A 202 5.01 4.93 -13.63
CA SER A 202 6.18 4.04 -13.57
C SER A 202 6.93 3.88 -14.89
N ASP A 203 6.62 4.70 -15.90
CA ASP A 203 7.19 4.67 -17.25
C ASP A 203 7.04 3.31 -17.97
N ILE A 204 6.00 2.55 -17.60
CA ILE A 204 5.66 1.30 -18.27
C ILE A 204 4.85 1.65 -19.53
N LYS A 205 5.55 1.70 -20.66
CA LYS A 205 4.94 1.92 -21.97
C LYS A 205 4.23 0.65 -22.44
N GLU A 206 3.18 0.84 -23.23
CA GLU A 206 2.51 -0.23 -23.97
C GLU A 206 1.93 -1.39 -23.14
N CYS A 207 1.64 -1.19 -21.86
CA CYS A 207 0.98 -2.18 -21.00
C CYS A 207 -0.48 -2.52 -21.36
N GLY A 208 -1.00 -2.09 -22.52
CA GLY A 208 -2.37 -2.37 -22.96
C GLY A 208 -3.49 -1.71 -22.17
N ILE A 209 -3.22 -1.08 -21.01
CA ILE A 209 -4.24 -0.45 -20.16
C ILE A 209 -4.97 0.67 -20.95
N PRO A 210 -6.31 0.62 -21.08
CA PRO A 210 -7.04 1.56 -21.92
C PRO A 210 -6.92 3.04 -21.51
N LYS A 211 -6.71 3.91 -22.50
CA LYS A 211 -6.71 5.38 -22.37
C LYS A 211 -8.12 5.99 -22.52
N LYS A 212 -9.13 5.38 -21.89
CA LYS A 212 -10.54 5.82 -21.92
C LYS A 212 -10.83 6.90 -20.86
N SER A 213 -11.96 7.61 -20.99
CA SER A 213 -12.39 8.63 -20.02
C SER A 213 -12.81 8.08 -18.66
N ILE A 214 -13.29 6.83 -18.65
CA ILE A 214 -13.52 6.04 -17.44
C ILE A 214 -12.98 4.65 -17.74
N ILE A 215 -12.05 4.21 -16.91
CA ILE A 215 -11.57 2.84 -16.91
C ILE A 215 -12.35 2.06 -15.87
N LYS A 216 -12.78 0.84 -16.18
CA LYS A 216 -13.61 0.03 -15.28
C LYS A 216 -12.83 -1.22 -14.86
N PRO A 217 -13.18 -1.86 -13.73
CA PRO A 217 -12.64 -3.16 -13.40
C PRO A 217 -12.68 -4.18 -14.55
N CYS A 218 -13.76 -4.18 -15.34
CA CYS A 218 -13.89 -5.09 -16.49
C CYS A 218 -12.92 -4.80 -17.64
N ASP A 219 -12.34 -3.60 -17.74
CA ASP A 219 -11.27 -3.34 -18.71
C ASP A 219 -10.02 -4.16 -18.37
N PHE A 220 -9.75 -4.37 -17.08
CA PHE A 220 -8.69 -5.28 -16.62
C PHE A 220 -9.11 -6.73 -16.77
N ASP A 221 -10.40 -7.05 -16.55
CA ASP A 221 -10.96 -8.37 -16.91
C ASP A 221 -10.55 -8.78 -18.33
N ASN A 222 -10.81 -7.89 -19.28
CA ASN A 222 -10.46 -8.05 -20.67
C ASN A 222 -8.94 -8.09 -20.94
N LEU A 223 -8.09 -7.39 -20.16
CA LEU A 223 -6.63 -7.49 -20.32
C LEU A 223 -6.13 -8.90 -20.09
N ALA A 224 -6.52 -9.54 -19.00
CA ALA A 224 -6.06 -10.90 -18.72
C ALA A 224 -6.58 -11.94 -19.71
N ASP A 225 -7.76 -11.72 -20.26
CA ASP A 225 -8.40 -12.68 -21.14
C ASP A 225 -7.96 -12.53 -22.61
N ARG A 226 -7.46 -11.34 -23.02
CA ARG A 226 -7.22 -11.02 -24.44
C ARG A 226 -5.89 -10.36 -24.76
N ASN A 227 -5.13 -9.86 -23.78
CA ASN A 227 -3.87 -9.17 -24.02
C ASN A 227 -2.68 -10.12 -23.78
N SER A 228 -1.81 -10.28 -24.79
CA SER A 228 -0.65 -11.18 -24.73
C SER A 228 0.39 -10.79 -23.68
N GLU A 229 0.46 -9.51 -23.32
CA GLU A 229 1.42 -8.97 -22.35
C GLU A 229 1.00 -9.25 -20.91
N TRP A 230 -0.26 -9.61 -20.68
CA TRP A 230 -0.77 -9.95 -19.36
C TRP A 230 -0.90 -11.46 -19.20
N GLU A 231 -0.62 -11.93 -18.00
CA GLU A 231 -0.79 -13.31 -17.60
C GLU A 231 -1.74 -13.39 -16.41
N ASP A 232 -2.69 -14.34 -16.46
CA ASP A 232 -3.46 -14.74 -15.28
C ASP A 232 -2.60 -15.72 -14.47
N ILE A 233 -2.05 -15.25 -13.35
CA ILE A 233 -1.16 -16.04 -12.47
C ILE A 233 -1.91 -16.59 -11.26
N THR A 234 -3.25 -16.52 -11.25
CA THR A 234 -4.09 -16.84 -10.09
C THR A 234 -3.75 -18.20 -9.49
N GLU A 235 -3.68 -19.24 -10.31
CA GLU A 235 -3.38 -20.60 -9.84
C GLU A 235 -1.94 -20.73 -9.33
N SER A 236 -0.98 -20.05 -9.95
CA SER A 236 0.42 -20.07 -9.53
C SER A 236 0.62 -19.45 -8.15
N VAL A 237 -0.14 -18.41 -7.80
CA VAL A 237 -0.02 -17.71 -6.51
C VAL A 237 -1.10 -18.09 -5.49
N ARG A 238 -2.01 -19.01 -5.82
CA ARG A 238 -3.15 -19.38 -4.96
C ARG A 238 -2.69 -19.83 -3.56
N SER A 239 -1.73 -20.74 -3.50
CA SER A 239 -1.19 -21.22 -2.21
C SER A 239 -0.50 -20.12 -1.41
N TYR A 240 0.13 -19.15 -2.08
CA TYR A 240 0.74 -17.99 -1.40
C TYR A 240 -0.33 -17.06 -0.83
N ILE A 241 -1.44 -16.85 -1.55
CA ILE A 241 -2.57 -16.07 -1.08
C ILE A 241 -3.25 -16.75 0.11
N ASP A 242 -3.47 -18.07 0.04
CA ASP A 242 -4.06 -18.83 1.15
C ASP A 242 -3.19 -18.74 2.41
N PHE A 243 -1.86 -18.84 2.24
CA PHE A 243 -0.90 -18.57 3.32
C PHE A 243 -1.02 -17.15 3.88
N CYS A 244 -1.17 -16.14 3.01
CA CYS A 244 -1.34 -14.77 3.47
C CYS A 244 -2.60 -14.61 4.35
N VAL A 245 -3.69 -15.28 3.97
CA VAL A 245 -4.96 -15.28 4.73
C VAL A 245 -4.81 -16.06 6.05
N GLU A 246 -4.15 -17.22 6.02
CA GLU A 246 -3.91 -18.05 7.20
C GLU A 246 -3.11 -17.30 8.28
N TYR A 247 -2.06 -16.58 7.87
CA TYR A 247 -1.10 -15.90 8.73
C TYR A 247 -1.26 -14.37 8.79
N GLU A 248 -2.49 -13.85 8.59
CA GLU A 248 -2.78 -12.40 8.58
C GLU A 248 -2.15 -11.63 9.76
N GLY A 249 -2.21 -12.18 10.99
CA GLY A 249 -1.62 -11.54 12.18
C GLY A 249 -0.09 -11.37 12.11
N PHE A 250 0.62 -12.32 11.50
CA PHE A 250 2.07 -12.20 11.27
C PHE A 250 2.38 -11.16 10.21
N LEU A 251 1.61 -11.14 9.13
CA LEU A 251 1.77 -10.16 8.07
C LEU A 251 1.51 -8.74 8.58
N MET A 252 0.50 -8.57 9.43
CA MET A 252 0.23 -7.30 10.12
C MET A 252 1.39 -6.92 11.03
N PHE A 253 1.93 -7.86 11.81
CA PHE A 253 3.10 -7.62 12.66
C PHE A 253 4.32 -7.15 11.85
N MET A 254 4.66 -7.84 10.76
CA MET A 254 5.83 -7.53 9.93
C MET A 254 5.68 -6.23 9.14
N SER A 255 4.49 -5.97 8.58
CA SER A 255 4.24 -4.75 7.80
C SER A 255 4.07 -3.49 8.66
N LYS A 256 3.82 -3.64 9.96
CA LYS A 256 3.55 -2.50 10.85
C LYS A 256 4.62 -1.42 10.80
N LEU A 257 5.91 -1.80 10.74
CA LEU A 257 7.01 -0.83 10.67
C LEU A 257 6.98 -0.06 9.34
N LEU A 258 6.76 -0.76 8.22
CA LEU A 258 6.65 -0.16 6.89
C LEU A 258 5.48 0.82 6.84
N LEU A 259 4.28 0.37 7.24
CA LEU A 259 3.06 1.18 7.22
C LEU A 259 3.20 2.41 8.12
N ASN A 260 3.74 2.25 9.34
CA ASN A 260 3.98 3.35 10.25
C ASN A 260 5.03 4.33 9.71
N GLY A 261 6.08 3.86 9.05
CA GLY A 261 7.08 4.71 8.42
C GLY A 261 6.51 5.56 7.29
N ILE A 262 5.64 4.98 6.45
CA ILE A 262 4.94 5.70 5.40
C ILE A 262 4.00 6.77 6.00
N ASN A 263 3.21 6.39 7.00
CA ASN A 263 2.31 7.32 7.71
C ASN A 263 3.07 8.46 8.38
N LEU A 264 4.22 8.19 9.01
CA LEU A 264 5.06 9.21 9.63
C LEU A 264 5.61 10.19 8.57
N ASN A 265 6.06 9.67 7.43
CA ASN A 265 6.54 10.51 6.32
C ASN A 265 5.43 11.38 5.75
N ARG A 266 4.20 10.84 5.70
CA ARG A 266 3.00 11.55 5.28
C ARG A 266 2.64 12.68 6.24
N GLN A 267 2.56 12.40 7.54
CA GLN A 267 2.30 13.43 8.55
C GLN A 267 3.34 14.56 8.47
N ARG A 268 4.63 14.22 8.39
CA ARG A 268 5.70 15.22 8.27
C ARG A 268 5.59 16.04 6.99
N PHE A 269 5.04 15.47 5.91
CA PHE A 269 4.77 16.20 4.68
C PHE A 269 3.64 17.23 4.86
N ASP A 270 2.57 16.86 5.56
CA ASP A 270 1.48 17.79 5.86
C ASP A 270 1.94 18.92 6.79
N GLU A 271 2.77 18.60 7.80
CA GLU A 271 3.41 19.60 8.67
C GLU A 271 4.25 20.61 7.86
N ARG A 272 5.07 20.13 6.92
CA ARG A 272 5.86 21.01 6.03
C ARG A 272 4.97 21.87 5.14
N THR A 273 3.87 21.30 4.63
CA THR A 273 2.90 22.03 3.81
C THR A 273 2.23 23.15 4.61
N GLU A 274 1.88 22.89 5.87
CA GLU A 274 1.29 23.90 6.76
C GLU A 274 2.30 24.98 7.14
N ILE A 275 3.57 24.63 7.36
CA ILE A 275 4.66 25.60 7.54
C ILE A 275 4.78 26.53 6.33
N LYS A 276 4.79 26.01 5.09
CA LYS A 276 4.84 26.83 3.86
C LYS A 276 3.64 27.80 3.79
N ARG A 277 2.44 27.36 4.17
CA ARG A 277 1.23 28.21 4.22
C ARG A 277 1.33 29.28 5.31
N SER A 278 1.87 28.94 6.48
CA SER A 278 2.08 29.87 7.58
C SER A 278 3.09 30.96 7.20
N ILE A 279 4.24 30.57 6.62
CA ILE A 279 5.25 31.50 6.09
C ILE A 279 4.63 32.46 5.07
N SER A 280 3.80 31.95 4.16
CA SER A 280 3.10 32.79 3.17
C SER A 280 2.16 33.81 3.83
N ARG A 281 1.52 33.45 4.95
CA ARG A 281 0.69 34.37 5.74
C ARG A 281 1.55 35.43 6.47
N MET A 282 2.67 35.02 7.06
CA MET A 282 3.59 35.94 7.77
C MET A 282 4.20 36.98 6.82
N VAL A 283 4.57 36.58 5.59
CA VAL A 283 5.04 37.52 4.55
C VAL A 283 3.95 38.53 4.21
N LYS A 284 2.70 38.08 4.00
CA LYS A 284 1.56 38.98 3.70
C LYS A 284 1.29 40.00 4.81
N LYS A 285 1.60 39.64 6.06
CA LYS A 285 1.47 40.52 7.23
C LYS A 285 2.69 41.39 7.49
N GLY A 286 3.78 41.24 6.72
CA GLY A 286 5.03 41.94 6.94
C GLY A 286 5.83 41.46 8.17
N GLU A 287 5.44 40.33 8.78
CA GLU A 287 6.11 39.77 9.96
C GLU A 287 7.49 39.17 9.63
N ILE A 288 7.69 38.75 8.37
CA ILE A 288 8.97 38.27 7.84
C ILE A 288 9.21 38.80 6.42
N THR A 289 10.48 38.91 6.03
CA THR A 289 10.86 39.31 4.68
C THR A 289 10.69 38.18 3.66
N SER A 290 10.48 38.54 2.39
CA SER A 290 10.43 37.58 1.28
C SER A 290 11.72 36.76 1.14
N GLN A 291 12.87 37.32 1.51
CA GLN A 291 14.16 36.62 1.50
C GLN A 291 14.20 35.50 2.56
N THR A 292 13.75 35.79 3.78
CA THR A 292 13.63 34.79 4.85
C THR A 292 12.68 33.67 4.47
N ALA A 293 11.52 34.01 3.89
CA ALA A 293 10.56 33.02 3.40
C ALA A 293 11.14 32.12 2.30
N SER A 294 11.88 32.71 1.35
CA SER A 294 12.51 31.96 0.26
C SER A 294 13.53 30.95 0.78
N ARG A 295 14.40 31.35 1.71
CA ARG A 295 15.39 30.46 2.33
C ARG A 295 14.74 29.27 3.04
N VAL A 296 13.67 29.51 3.80
CA VAL A 296 12.97 28.40 4.50
C VAL A 296 12.29 27.47 3.51
N ASN A 297 11.65 28.01 2.48
CA ASN A 297 11.01 27.21 1.43
C ASN A 297 12.02 26.36 0.63
N GLU A 298 13.20 26.89 0.35
CA GLU A 298 14.31 26.14 -0.28
C GLU A 298 14.80 25.01 0.62
N ASN A 299 15.02 25.26 1.91
CA ASN A 299 15.41 24.20 2.86
C ASN A 299 14.36 23.07 2.93
N ILE A 300 13.08 23.44 2.93
CA ILE A 300 11.99 22.45 2.89
C ILE A 300 12.02 21.68 1.57
N LYS A 301 12.18 22.36 0.44
CA LYS A 301 12.23 21.74 -0.89
C LYS A 301 13.39 20.77 -1.02
N THR A 302 14.61 21.17 -0.66
CA THR A 302 15.80 20.32 -0.67
C THR A 302 15.58 19.05 0.17
N ARG A 303 14.97 19.19 1.35
CA ARG A 303 14.62 18.05 2.20
C ARG A 303 13.54 17.16 1.58
N GLU A 304 12.58 17.71 0.86
CA GLU A 304 11.52 16.95 0.19
C GLU A 304 11.98 16.25 -1.10
N ASP A 305 13.02 16.78 -1.73
CA ASP A 305 13.62 16.20 -2.93
C ASP A 305 14.60 15.07 -2.59
N SER A 306 15.17 15.05 -1.38
CA SER A 306 16.00 13.94 -0.90
C SER A 306 15.21 12.75 -0.36
N LEU A 307 13.89 12.84 -0.23
CA LEU A 307 13.05 11.72 0.23
C LEU A 307 12.80 10.71 -0.89
N ASN A 308 12.97 9.42 -0.55
CA ASN A 308 12.66 8.30 -1.44
C ASN A 308 11.19 8.26 -1.88
N TYR A 309 10.27 8.58 -0.95
CA TYR A 309 8.84 8.66 -1.23
C TYR A 309 8.37 10.12 -1.30
N LYS A 310 7.61 10.43 -2.34
CA LYS A 310 6.96 11.71 -2.59
C LYS A 310 5.44 11.52 -2.51
N PHE A 311 4.67 12.58 -2.31
CA PHE A 311 3.20 12.53 -2.25
C PHE A 311 2.56 13.41 -3.33
N TRP A 312 1.33 13.10 -3.70
CA TRP A 312 0.63 13.70 -4.83
C TRP A 312 0.19 15.17 -4.66
N ASN A 313 0.02 15.62 -3.43
CA ASN A 313 -0.43 16.96 -3.06
C ASN A 313 0.74 17.91 -2.71
N LYS A 314 1.89 17.71 -3.37
CA LYS A 314 3.06 18.61 -3.34
C LYS A 314 2.74 20.02 -3.85
#